data_AF-A0AAW0BM56-F1
#
_entry.id   AF-A0AAW0BM56-F1
#
_cell.length_a   1.000
_cell.length_b   1.000
_cell.length_c   1.000
_cell.angle_alpha   90.00
_cell.angle_beta   90.00
_cell.angle_gamma   90.00
#
_symmetry.space_group_name_H-M   'P 1'
#
loop_
_entity.id
_entity.type
_entity.pdbx_description
1 polymer ?
#
loop_
_entity_poly.entity_id
_entity_poly.type
_entity_poly.pdbx_seq_one_letter_code
_entity_poly.pdbx_strand_id
1 'polypeptide(L)'
;LLEDARLWAATESGYDSRRVRAAMNDALKTRANYDAHPWQLDVAVALLLRIDCLVVAGTGSGKTTPFLLPLLLPENHDKFALIVSPLLSLQAEQVSFIFV
;
A
#
# COMPACT_ATOMS: atom_id res chain seq x y z
N LEU A 1 17.32 5.69 -1.94
CA LEU A 1 16.74 4.34 -1.76
C LEU A 1 15.47 4.15 -2.57
N LEU A 2 14.32 4.74 -2.18
CA LEU A 2 13.07 4.55 -2.93
C LEU A 2 13.12 5.09 -4.36
N GLU A 3 13.69 6.29 -4.55
CA GLU A 3 13.89 6.86 -5.88
C GLU A 3 14.81 5.98 -6.75
N ASP A 4 15.94 5.52 -6.20
CA ASP A 4 16.86 4.64 -6.92
C ASP A 4 16.19 3.32 -7.35
N ALA A 5 15.38 2.74 -6.46
CA ALA A 5 14.62 1.52 -6.76
C ALA A 5 13.55 1.76 -7.84
N ARG A 6 12.89 2.92 -7.85
CA ARG A 6 11.95 3.30 -8.91
C ARG A 6 12.66 3.43 -10.27
N LEU A 7 13.84 4.05 -10.28
CA LEU A 7 14.64 4.20 -11.49
C LEU A 7 15.07 2.83 -12.03
N TRP A 8 15.59 1.96 -11.16
CA TRP A 8 15.99 0.60 -11.53
C TRP A 8 14.82 -0.25 -12.04
N ALA A 9 13.66 -0.18 -11.38
CA ALA A 9 12.47 -0.89 -11.84
C ALA A 9 11.97 -0.36 -13.19
N ALA A 10 12.02 0.95 -13.41
CA ALA A 10 11.64 1.56 -14.68
C ALA A 10 12.52 1.06 -15.84
N THR A 11 13.83 0.90 -15.61
CA THR A 11 14.76 0.41 -16.62
C THR A 11 14.63 -1.09 -16.89
N GLU A 12 14.41 -1.91 -15.86
CA GLU A 12 14.44 -3.37 -15.98
C GLU A 12 13.10 -4.00 -16.39
N SER A 13 11.98 -3.45 -15.93
CA SER A 13 10.66 -4.08 -16.10
C SER A 13 9.62 -3.17 -16.77
N GLY A 14 10.00 -1.95 -17.16
CA GLY A 14 9.06 -0.95 -17.67
C GLY A 14 8.09 -0.45 -16.61
N TYR A 15 8.46 -0.56 -15.33
CA TYR A 15 7.68 -0.07 -14.21
C TYR A 15 7.43 1.45 -14.30
N ASP A 16 6.16 1.86 -14.23
CA ASP A 16 5.77 3.27 -14.16
C ASP A 16 5.20 3.60 -12.78
N SER A 17 6.02 4.27 -11.97
CA SER A 17 5.65 4.72 -10.61
C SER A 17 4.40 5.60 -10.61
N ARG A 18 4.24 6.50 -11.59
CA ARG A 18 3.10 7.43 -11.62
C ARG A 18 1.82 6.66 -11.91
N ARG A 19 1.85 5.78 -12.91
CA ARG A 19 0.71 4.93 -13.27
C ARG A 19 0.29 4.03 -12.11
N VAL A 20 1.25 3.36 -11.48
CA VAL A 20 0.98 2.44 -10.36
C VAL A 20 0.41 3.19 -9.15
N ARG A 21 0.94 4.37 -8.82
CA ARG A 21 0.41 5.21 -7.74
C ARG A 21 -1.02 5.69 -8.02
N ALA A 22 -1.29 6.11 -9.25
CA ALA A 22 -2.63 6.51 -9.67
C ALA A 22 -3.61 5.34 -9.55
N ALA A 23 -3.25 4.16 -10.08
CA ALA A 23 -4.08 2.97 -10.00
C ALA A 23 -4.38 2.55 -8.55
N MET A 24 -3.39 2.58 -7.66
CA MET A 24 -3.59 2.31 -6.23
C MET A 24 -4.54 3.32 -5.58
N ASN A 25 -4.37 4.61 -5.87
CA ASN A 25 -5.23 5.66 -5.32
C ASN A 25 -6.67 5.55 -5.84
N ASP A 26 -6.84 5.31 -7.14
CA ASP A 26 -8.16 5.15 -7.76
C ASP A 26 -8.88 3.92 -7.19
N ALA A 27 -8.18 2.80 -7.05
CA ALA A 27 -8.75 1.60 -6.45
C ALA A 27 -9.16 1.82 -4.98
N LEU A 28 -8.33 2.52 -4.21
CA LEU A 28 -8.68 2.90 -2.83
C LEU A 28 -9.90 3.81 -2.79
N LYS A 29 -9.96 4.81 -3.67
CA LYS A 29 -11.07 5.76 -3.75
C LYS A 29 -12.37 5.05 -4.12
N THR A 30 -12.33 4.11 -5.07
CA THR A 30 -13.49 3.28 -5.43
C THR A 30 -13.97 2.42 -4.27
N ARG A 31 -13.06 1.87 -3.46
CA ARG A 31 -13.42 0.92 -2.40
C ARG A 31 -13.78 1.58 -1.06
N ALA A 32 -13.09 2.66 -0.70
CA ALA A 32 -13.16 3.25 0.63
C ALA A 32 -13.51 4.75 0.63
N ASN A 33 -13.69 5.36 -0.55
CA ASN A 33 -14.13 6.76 -0.72
C ASN A 33 -13.23 7.82 -0.06
N TYR A 34 -11.91 7.59 -0.04
CA TYR A 34 -10.92 8.61 0.31
C TYR A 34 -9.63 8.43 -0.49
N ASP A 35 -8.84 9.50 -0.61
CA ASP A 35 -7.55 9.52 -1.30
C ASP A 35 -6.41 9.16 -0.34
N ALA A 36 -5.44 8.40 -0.83
CA ALA A 36 -4.24 8.07 -0.08
C ALA A 36 -3.35 9.30 0.11
N HIS A 37 -2.73 9.42 1.28
CA HIS A 37 -1.68 10.41 1.48
C HIS A 37 -0.43 10.09 0.64
N PRO A 38 0.34 11.10 0.20
CA PRO A 38 1.55 10.88 -0.60
C PRO A 38 2.54 9.88 0.02
N TRP A 39 2.74 9.96 1.34
CA TRP A 39 3.63 9.05 2.07
C TRP A 39 3.09 7.61 2.12
N GLN A 40 1.77 7.42 2.12
CA GLN A 40 1.17 6.08 2.09
C GLN A 40 1.44 5.41 0.74
N LEU A 41 1.34 6.17 -0.34
CA LEU A 41 1.69 5.72 -1.69
C LEU A 41 3.20 5.44 -1.81
N ASP A 42 4.06 6.23 -1.16
CA ASP A 42 5.51 5.97 -1.14
C ASP A 42 5.84 4.63 -0.47
N VAL A 43 5.24 4.37 0.69
CA VAL A 43 5.39 3.09 1.40
C VAL A 43 4.82 1.95 0.58
N ALA A 44 3.64 2.09 -0.02
CA ALA A 44 3.04 1.05 -0.86
C ALA A 44 3.91 0.70 -2.07
N VAL A 45 4.50 1.72 -2.73
CA VAL A 45 5.46 1.49 -3.82
C VAL A 45 6.71 0.78 -3.30
N ALA A 46 7.24 1.18 -2.13
CA ALA A 46 8.39 0.51 -1.55
C ALA A 46 8.11 -0.98 -1.28
N LEU A 47 6.92 -1.32 -0.77
CA LEU A 47 6.48 -2.71 -0.58
C LEU A 47 6.39 -3.48 -1.91
N LEU A 48 5.81 -2.88 -2.96
CA LEU A 48 5.75 -3.48 -4.30
C LEU A 48 7.15 -3.76 -4.87
N LEU A 49 8.09 -2.83 -4.65
CA LEU A 49 9.48 -2.94 -5.06
C LEU A 49 10.33 -3.79 -4.10
N ARG A 50 9.71 -4.43 -3.11
CA ARG A 50 10.37 -5.32 -2.11
C ARG A 50 11.46 -4.63 -1.31
N ILE A 51 11.22 -3.37 -0.93
CA ILE A 51 12.11 -2.56 -0.10
C ILE A 51 11.56 -2.55 1.33
N ASP A 52 12.40 -2.93 2.29
CA ASP A 52 12.07 -2.84 3.71
C ASP A 52 11.84 -1.39 4.15
N CYS A 53 10.81 -1.18 4.97
CA CYS A 53 10.37 0.16 5.38
C CYS A 53 10.20 0.26 6.90
N LEU A 54 10.70 1.35 7.48
CA LEU A 54 10.34 1.80 8.83
C LEU A 54 9.40 3.00 8.71
N VAL A 55 8.18 2.86 9.22
CA VAL A 55 7.18 3.95 9.20
C VAL A 55 6.93 4.44 10.62
N VAL A 56 7.20 5.73 10.86
CA VAL A 56 6.88 6.41 12.11
C VAL A 56 5.74 7.38 11.85
N ALA A 57 4.55 7.05 12.35
CA ALA A 57 3.36 7.88 12.21
C ALA A 57 2.42 7.74 13.41
N GLY A 58 1.73 8.84 13.75
CA GLY A 58 0.81 8.91 14.89
C GLY A 58 -0.39 7.97 14.78
N THR A 59 -1.06 7.70 15.91
CA THR A 59 -2.32 6.94 15.92
C THR A 59 -3.38 7.65 15.06
N GLY A 60 -4.20 6.88 14.34
CA GLY A 60 -5.22 7.43 13.43
C GLY A 60 -4.69 7.97 12.10
N SER A 61 -3.37 7.98 11.86
CA SER A 61 -2.79 8.50 10.62
C SER A 61 -3.04 7.62 9.38
N GLY A 62 -3.76 6.49 9.51
CA GLY A 62 -3.95 5.55 8.40
C GLY A 62 -2.71 4.70 8.08
N LYS A 63 -2.01 4.20 9.11
CA LYS A 63 -0.86 3.28 8.94
C LYS A 63 -1.23 1.94 8.27
N THR A 64 -2.50 1.57 8.27
CA THR A 64 -2.99 0.33 7.65
C THR A 64 -3.04 0.45 6.13
N THR A 65 -3.38 1.64 5.59
CA THR A 65 -3.59 1.89 4.16
C THR A 65 -2.41 1.43 3.28
N PRO A 66 -1.13 1.72 3.59
CA PRO A 66 -0.01 1.29 2.76
C PRO A 66 0.09 -0.22 2.53
N PHE A 67 -0.34 -1.06 3.48
CA PHE A 67 -0.32 -2.53 3.32
C PHE A 67 -1.42 -3.03 2.38
N LEU A 68 -2.52 -2.28 2.28
CA LEU A 68 -3.68 -2.64 1.46
C LEU A 68 -3.48 -2.23 0.01
N LEU A 69 -2.90 -1.04 -0.23
CA LEU A 69 -2.76 -0.45 -1.55
C LEU A 69 -2.18 -1.41 -2.62
N PRO A 70 -1.08 -2.15 -2.38
CA PRO A 70 -0.56 -3.11 -3.35
C PRO A 70 -1.54 -4.22 -3.71
N LEU A 71 -2.38 -4.66 -2.77
CA LEU A 71 -3.32 -5.77 -2.94
C LEU A 71 -4.57 -5.36 -3.72
N LEU A 72 -4.83 -4.06 -3.87
CA LEU A 72 -5.95 -3.54 -4.65
C LEU A 72 -5.67 -3.54 -6.16
N LEU A 73 -4.43 -3.76 -6.56
CA LEU A 73 -4.05 -3.82 -7.97
C LEU A 73 -4.49 -5.16 -8.60
N PRO A 74 -5.15 -5.15 -9.78
CA PRO A 74 -5.61 -6.38 -10.45
C PRO A 74 -4.50 -7.41 -10.69
N GLU A 75 -3.30 -6.95 -11.03
CA GLU A 75 -2.13 -7.81 -11.23
C GLU A 75 -1.70 -8.57 -9.96
N ASN A 76 -2.15 -8.13 -8.78
CA ASN A 76 -1.82 -8.73 -7.48
C ASN A 76 -2.99 -9.50 -6.85
N HIS A 77 -4.02 -9.87 -7.62
CA HIS A 77 -5.19 -10.59 -7.12
C HIS A 77 -4.89 -11.95 -6.45
N ASP A 78 -3.75 -12.56 -6.76
CA ASP A 78 -3.29 -13.83 -6.20
C ASP A 78 -2.32 -13.64 -5.00
N LYS A 79 -2.08 -12.40 -4.60
CA LYS A 79 -1.16 -12.05 -3.51
C LYS A 79 -1.91 -11.79 -2.21
N PHE A 80 -1.22 -11.96 -1.09
CA PHE A 80 -1.73 -11.61 0.23
C PHE A 80 -0.63 -10.95 1.06
N ALA A 81 -1.04 -10.11 2.02
CA ALA A 81 -0.14 -9.52 3.02
C ALA A 81 -0.41 -10.14 4.39
N LEU A 82 0.63 -10.64 5.05
CA LEU A 82 0.56 -11.10 6.44
C LEU A 82 0.83 -9.92 7.38
N ILE A 83 -0.22 -9.42 8.03
CA ILE A 83 -0.11 -8.35 9.02
C ILE A 83 -0.13 -8.97 10.42
N VAL A 84 0.98 -8.82 11.13
CA VAL A 84 1.12 -9.31 12.51
C VAL A 84 0.86 -8.14 13.47
N SER A 85 -0.17 -8.26 14.30
CA SER A 85 -0.52 -7.28 15.33
C SER A 85 -0.82 -7.98 16.66
N PRO A 86 -0.35 -7.47 17.81
CA PRO A 86 -0.60 -8.10 19.10
C PRO A 86 -2.05 -7.90 19.61
N LEU A 87 -2.83 -6.99 19.03
CA LEU A 87 -4.14 -6.59 19.53
C LEU A 87 -5.29 -7.24 18.73
N LEU A 88 -5.90 -8.29 19.29
CA LEU A 88 -7.01 -9.03 18.67
C LEU A 88 -8.25 -8.16 18.38
N SER A 89 -8.61 -7.26 19.31
CA SER A 89 -9.75 -6.35 19.11
C SER A 89 -9.55 -5.43 17.92
N LEU A 90 -8.32 -4.93 17.74
CA LEU A 90 -7.94 -4.08 16.62
C LEU A 90 -7.98 -4.85 15.29
N GLN A 91 -7.59 -6.14 15.30
CA GLN A 91 -7.68 -6.98 14.11
C GLN A 91 -9.13 -7.15 13.65
N ALA A 92 -10.06 -7.40 14.59
CA ALA A 92 -11.48 -7.57 14.27
C ALA A 92 -12.08 -6.31 13.61
N GLU A 93 -11.73 -5.13 14.12
CA GLU A 93 -12.15 -3.83 13.56
C GLU A 93 -11.53 -3.58 12.17
N GLN A 94 -10.27 -3.95 11.96
CA GLN A 94 -9.62 -3.79 10.65
C GLN A 94 -10.23 -4.70 9.60
N VAL A 95 -10.59 -5.93 9.96
CA VAL A 95 -11.28 -6.87 9.06
C VAL A 95 -12.66 -6.31 8.69
N SER A 96 -13.45 -5.84 9.66
CA SER A 96 -14.75 -5.27 9.34
C SER A 96 -14.64 -4.04 8.43
N PHE A 97 -13.58 -3.24 8.55
CA PHE A 97 -13.34 -2.11 7.65
C PHE A 97 -12.91 -2.53 6.24
N ILE A 98 -12.10 -3.58 6.09
CA ILE A 98 -11.55 -4.02 4.79
C ILE A 98 -12.58 -4.74 3.90
N PHE A 99 -13.54 -5.43 4.53
CA PHE A 99 -14.57 -6.24 3.84
C PHE A 99 -15.90 -5.51 3.58
N VAL A 100 -15.98 -4.21 3.86
CA VAL A 100 -17.12 -3.35 3.45
C VAL A 100 -16.94 -2.89 2.01
#